data_AF-A0A9X1F5Z4-F1
#
_entry.id   AF-A0A9X1F5Z4-F1
#
_cell.length_a   1.000
_cell.length_b   1.000
_cell.length_c   1.000
_cell.angle_alpha   90.00
_cell.angle_beta   90.00
_cell.angle_gamma   90.00
#
_symmetry.space_group_name_H-M   'P 1'
#
loop_
_entity.id
_entity.type
_entity.pdbx_description
1 polymer ?
#
loop_
_entity_poly.entity_id
_entity_poly.type
_entity_poly.pdbx_seq_one_letter_code
_entity_poly.pdbx_strand_id
1 'polypeptide(L)' 'MKRLQINALTSDIIISLYVIVTLYFRFKLESETATGALESLVIGVCFVVIIWALIKLKILNPNWFGLFNSKKSKS' A
#
# COMPACT_ATOMS: atom_id res chain seq x y z
N MET A 1 -22.53 10.34 11.24
CA MET A 1 -21.86 9.05 11.02
C MET A 1 -20.37 9.22 11.28
N LYS A 2 -19.83 8.60 12.36
CA LYS A 2 -18.40 8.65 12.68
C LYS A 2 -17.64 7.97 11.54
N ARG A 3 -16.85 8.73 10.78
CA ARG A 3 -15.98 8.16 9.75
C ARG A 3 -14.89 7.39 10.48
N LEU A 4 -14.88 6.07 10.36
CA LEU A 4 -13.84 5.19 10.92
C LEU A 4 -12.54 5.42 10.13
N GLN A 5 -11.94 6.59 10.28
CA GLN A 5 -10.65 6.89 9.70
C GLN A 5 -9.58 6.47 10.71
N ILE A 6 -8.76 5.51 10.28
CA ILE A 6 -7.64 5.03 11.06
C ILE A 6 -6.59 6.17 11.12
N ASN A 7 -5.88 6.28 12.24
CA ASN A 7 -4.80 7.26 12.38
C ASN A 7 -3.76 7.09 11.24
N ALA A 8 -3.13 8.20 10.87
CA ALA A 8 -2.31 8.26 9.67
C ALA A 8 -1.04 7.39 9.78
N LEU A 9 -0.39 7.42 10.95
CA LEU A 9 0.75 6.53 11.25
C LEU A 9 0.36 5.05 11.20
N THR A 10 -0.80 4.69 11.73
CA THR A 10 -1.28 3.31 11.70
C THR A 10 -1.58 2.87 10.27
N SER A 11 -2.14 3.76 9.43
CA SER A 11 -2.36 3.50 8.01
C SER A 11 -1.03 3.25 7.27
N ASP A 12 0.00 4.05 7.56
CA ASP A 12 1.34 3.90 6.97
C ASP A 12 1.97 2.55 7.36
N ILE A 13 1.84 2.14 8.62
CA ILE A 13 2.32 0.83 9.12
C ILE A 13 1.57 -0.32 8.45
N ILE A 14 0.23 -0.23 8.33
CA ILE A 14 -0.58 -1.25 7.66
C ILE A 14 -0.16 -1.40 6.20
N ILE A 15 0.01 -0.29 5.48
CA ILE A 15 0.44 -0.30 4.08
C ILE A 15 1.85 -0.90 3.96
N SER A 16 2.77 -0.52 4.85
CA SER A 16 4.13 -1.05 4.85
C SER A 16 4.16 -2.56 5.09
N LEU A 17 3.42 -3.03 6.10
CA LEU A 17 3.30 -4.45 6.38
C LEU A 17 2.67 -5.20 5.21
N TYR A 18 1.61 -4.65 4.62
CA TYR A 18 0.97 -5.20 3.43
C TYR A 18 1.99 -5.37 2.30
N VAL A 19 2.76 -4.33 1.97
CA VAL A 19 3.78 -4.39 0.91
C VAL A 19 4.83 -5.47 1.20
N ILE A 20 5.33 -5.55 2.44
CA ILE A 20 6.32 -6.58 2.83
C ILE A 20 5.75 -7.99 2.66
N VAL A 21 4.55 -8.26 3.17
CA VAL A 21 3.89 -9.56 3.06
C VAL A 21 3.64 -9.90 1.58
N THR A 22 3.19 -8.93 0.80
CA THR A 22 2.88 -9.10 -0.61
C THR A 22 4.13 -9.42 -1.43
N LEU A 23 5.25 -8.74 -1.16
CA LEU A 23 6.54 -9.03 -1.78
C LEU A 23 7.07 -10.41 -1.35
N TYR A 24 6.90 -10.81 -0.09
CA TYR A 24 7.26 -12.15 0.36
C TYR A 24 6.50 -13.24 -0.42
N PHE A 25 5.17 -13.09 -0.54
CA PHE A 25 4.37 -14.00 -1.36
C PHE A 25 4.75 -13.97 -2.83
N ARG A 26 5.08 -12.79 -3.37
CA ARG A 26 5.55 -12.62 -4.75
C ARG A 26 6.80 -13.46 -5.02
N PHE A 27 7.83 -13.33 -4.17
CA PHE A 27 9.07 -14.10 -4.34
C PHE A 27 8.84 -15.60 -4.17
N LYS A 28 7.97 -16.00 -3.24
CA LYS A 28 7.64 -17.41 -3.05
C LYS A 28 6.91 -17.99 -4.25
N LEU A 29 5.92 -17.28 -4.80
CA LEU A 29 5.20 -17.68 -6.02
C LEU A 29 6.13 -17.74 -7.24
N GLU A 30 6.98 -16.74 -7.45
CA GLU A 30 7.98 -16.75 -8.53
C GLU A 30 8.95 -17.93 -8.42
N SER A 31 9.29 -18.36 -7.19
CA SER A 31 10.20 -19.50 -7.00
C SER A 31 9.55 -20.86 -7.29
N GLU A 32 8.24 -20.98 -7.12
CA GLU A 32 7.50 -22.24 -7.29
C GLU A 32 6.83 -22.37 -8.68
N THR A 33 6.62 -21.24 -9.36
CA THR A 33 5.88 -21.19 -10.64
C THR A 33 6.65 -20.40 -11.68
N ALA A 34 6.73 -20.93 -12.91
CA ALA A 34 7.28 -20.23 -14.07
C ALA A 34 6.32 -19.12 -14.51
N THR A 35 6.25 -18.04 -13.73
CA THR A 35 5.41 -16.88 -14.02
C THR A 35 6.09 -16.01 -15.07
N GLY A 36 5.38 -15.77 -16.18
CA GLY A 36 5.85 -14.88 -17.23
C GLY A 36 5.76 -13.40 -16.83
N ALA A 37 6.38 -12.53 -17.64
CA ALA A 37 6.39 -11.08 -17.41
C ALA A 37 4.98 -10.45 -17.35
N LEU A 38 4.03 -10.95 -18.15
CA LEU A 38 2.65 -10.47 -18.16
C LEU A 38 1.93 -10.81 -16.85
N GLU A 39 2.02 -12.05 -16.39
CA GLU A 39 1.43 -12.49 -15.12
C GLU A 39 2.01 -11.69 -13.94
N SER A 40 3.31 -11.40 -14.00
CA SER A 40 3.99 -10.55 -13.01
C SER A 40 3.39 -9.15 -12.93
N LEU A 41 3.18 -8.53 -14.09
CA LEU A 41 2.64 -7.20 -14.20
C LEU A 41 1.17 -7.15 -13.73
N VAL A 42 0.35 -8.12 -14.12
CA VAL A 42 -1.07 -8.20 -13.72
C VAL A 42 -1.19 -8.35 -12.21
N ILE A 43 -0.42 -9.26 -11.60
CA ILE A 43 -0.41 -9.47 -10.15
C ILE A 43 0.06 -8.20 -9.41
N GLY A 44 1.13 -7.56 -9.90
CA GLY A 44 1.63 -6.32 -9.33
C GLY A 44 0.60 -5.19 -9.36
N VAL A 45 -0.08 -5.00 -10.49
CA VAL A 45 -1.16 -4.00 -10.62
C VAL A 45 -2.31 -4.33 -9.67
N CYS A 46 -2.70 -5.60 -9.54
CA CYS A 46 -3.74 -6.04 -8.61
C CYS A 46 -3.44 -5.62 -7.16
N PHE A 47 -2.20 -5.81 -6.70
CA PHE A 47 -1.78 -5.40 -5.36
C PHE A 47 -1.83 -3.89 -5.14
N VAL A 48 -1.45 -3.09 -6.15
CA VAL A 48 -1.53 -1.63 -6.07
C VAL A 48 -2.98 -1.15 -6.04
N VAL A 49 -3.87 -1.77 -6.84
CA VAL A 49 -5.30 -1.42 -6.89
C VAL A 49 -5.99 -1.63 -5.55
N ILE A 50 -5.62 -2.67 -4.79
CA ILE A 50 -6.18 -2.91 -3.44
C ILE A 50 -5.85 -1.74 -2.50
N ILE A 51 -4.58 -1.31 -2.44
CA ILE A 51 -4.16 -0.17 -1.61
C ILE A 51 -4.90 1.10 -2.06
N TRP A 52 -4.97 1.34 -3.37
CA TRP A 52 -5.65 2.50 -3.93
C TRP A 52 -7.14 2.54 -3.56
N ALA A 53 -7.84 1.40 -3.65
CA ALA A 53 -9.24 1.28 -3.26
C ALA A 53 -9.44 1.60 -1.77
N LEU A 54 -8.59 1.07 -0.89
CA LEU A 54 -8.65 1.31 0.56
C LEU A 54 -8.42 2.79 0.92
N ILE A 55 -7.51 3.47 0.22
CA ILE A 55 -7.29 4.92 0.36
C ILE A 55 -8.52 5.68 -0.14
N LYS A 56 -9.06 5.31 -1.30
CA LYS A 56 -10.19 6.01 -1.92
C LYS A 56 -11.49 5.86 -1.13
N LEU A 57 -11.70 4.72 -0.49
CA LEU A 57 -12.80 4.47 0.45
C LEU A 57 -12.61 5.18 1.80
N LYS A 58 -11.53 5.95 1.99
CA LYS A 58 -11.15 6.63 3.24
C LYS A 58 -11.01 5.69 4.45
N ILE A 59 -10.70 4.42 4.20
CA ILE A 59 -10.38 3.44 5.25
C ILE A 59 -8.96 3.69 5.74
N LEU A 60 -8.02 3.83 4.80
CA LEU A 60 -6.63 4.21 5.07
C LEU A 60 -6.45 5.71 4.82
N ASN A 61 -5.72 6.38 5.71
CA ASN A 61 -5.36 7.79 5.58
C ASN A 61 -3.83 7.95 5.69
N PRO A 62 -3.06 7.45 4.71
CA PRO A 62 -1.60 7.46 4.81
C PRO A 62 -1.04 8.88 4.90
N ASN A 63 -0.09 9.09 5.82
CA ASN A 63 0.75 10.29 5.85
C ASN A 63 2.08 10.07 5.13
N TRP A 64 2.35 8.83 4.71
CA TRP A 64 3.63 8.40 4.15
C TRP A 64 4.80 8.78 5.06
N PHE A 65 4.67 8.51 6.36
CA PHE A 65 5.67 8.87 7.37
C PHE A 65 6.05 10.35 7.37
N GLY A 66 5.15 11.24 6.95
CA GLY A 66 5.43 12.68 6.89
C GLY A 66 6.16 13.14 5.63
N LEU A 67 6.46 12.26 4.66
CA LEU A 67 7.18 12.61 3.43
C LEU A 67 6.50 13.72 2.62
N PHE A 68 5.17 13.74 2.61
CA PHE A 68 4.40 14.74 1.85
C PHE A 68 3.97 15.94 2.68
N ASN A 69 4.23 15.94 3.99
CA ASN A 69 4.12 17.15 4.80
C ASN A 69 5.39 17.97 4.64
N SER A 70 5.61 18.49 3.43
CA SER A 70 6.51 19.63 3.24
C SER A 70 6.00 20.70 4.20
N LYS A 71 6.79 21.02 5.23
CA LYS A 71 6.45 22.09 6.16
C LYS A 71 6.11 23.30 5.29
N LYS A 72 4.86 23.77 5.35
CA LYS A 72 4.60 25.19 5.14
C LYS A 72 5.38 25.87 6.26
N SER A 73 6.67 26.08 6.03
CA SER A 73 7.50 26.96 6.83
C SER A 73 6.84 28.32 6.63
N LYS A 74 5.98 28.65 7.58
CA LYS A 74 5.39 29.96 7.76
C LYS A 74 6.60 30.88 7.91
N SER A 75 6.88 31.63 6.84
CA SER A 75 7.79 32.77 6.90
C SER A 75 7.31 33.75 7.96
#